data_AF-A0A919E500-F1
#
_entry.id   AF-A0A919E500-F1
#
_cell.length_a   1.000
_cell.length_b   1.000
_cell.length_c   1.000
_cell.angle_alpha   90.00
_cell.angle_beta   90.00
_cell.angle_gamma   90.00
#
_symmetry.space_group_name_H-M   'P 1'
#
loop_
_entity.id
_entity.type
_entity.pdbx_description
1 polymer ?
#
loop_
_entity_poly.entity_id
_entity_poly.type
_entity_poly.pdbx_seq_one_letter_code
_entity_poly.pdbx_strand_id
1 'polypeptide(L)'
;MLPESIPTVRLTAQYLALDGRPLGGTVEFAPPSLLTHSDADVFVGGPTTASLDAEGRLDVTLPATDADGWNPLAWTYTVTERLNGLSRTRTYRIALAQSVPEVDLADLAPADPAGPQYVTVPGPQGPQGEPGPQGPAGPVRSVNGHTEADIILTASEVGALPAAAAGQPSGVAQLDATGKVPLTQLPDGTGDGVTSVNGRTGAVTLAAADLGALTPAAADARYLAIDGAPVLSVNGQTGAVTLTASGLGAVPADQAVLLTGTQTVAGAKTFSTVPAVTADPATDNQLVRRSYVDTRASSGVWTPAALGFKAWAFDPAASSPSTAQYCINGNVYLIGVPLTTAGTINNVCFYVAGYAGTGLAATSFAGLYDSAGKRVGVTGTLNTLITATEGTTFVLKLTTAYAAAAGNYWVALLINGPDPRTNGPGFMVGASMGSFPGGSARMPGAFVRHGRLPTTGLTALPTSFTPSTIVADANAIWAAVS
;
A
#
# COMPACT_ATOMS: atom_id res chain seq x y z
N MET A 1 -24.74 -22.47 -1.65
CA MET A 1 -25.66 -22.28 -2.79
C MET A 1 -26.25 -20.89 -2.67
N LEU A 2 -26.40 -20.18 -3.78
CA LEU A 2 -27.06 -18.86 -3.80
C LEU A 2 -28.57 -19.02 -3.55
N PRO A 3 -29.23 -18.06 -2.90
CA PRO A 3 -30.70 -18.04 -2.77
C PRO A 3 -31.37 -18.09 -4.15
N GLU A 4 -32.47 -18.84 -4.27
CA GLU A 4 -33.24 -18.95 -5.53
C GLU A 4 -33.83 -17.63 -6.00
N SER A 5 -33.97 -16.65 -5.11
CA SER A 5 -34.46 -15.30 -5.40
C SER A 5 -33.46 -14.44 -6.19
N ILE A 6 -32.20 -14.85 -6.31
CA ILE A 6 -31.18 -14.12 -7.08
C ILE A 6 -31.09 -14.73 -8.49
N PRO A 7 -31.43 -13.98 -9.56
CA PRO A 7 -31.27 -14.45 -10.93
C PRO A 7 -29.81 -14.81 -11.24
N THR A 8 -29.61 -15.87 -12.00
CA THR A 8 -28.28 -16.35 -12.39
C THR A 8 -28.19 -16.56 -13.90
N VAL A 9 -26.97 -16.49 -14.41
CA VAL A 9 -26.62 -16.75 -15.82
C VAL A 9 -25.65 -17.94 -15.86
N ARG A 10 -25.91 -18.90 -16.74
CA ARG A 10 -24.96 -19.97 -17.05
C ARG A 10 -23.93 -19.43 -18.04
N LEU A 11 -22.66 -19.51 -17.67
CA LEU A 11 -21.53 -19.06 -18.46
C LEU A 11 -20.69 -20.26 -18.88
N THR A 12 -20.53 -20.45 -20.19
CA THR A 12 -19.66 -21.47 -20.77
C THR A 12 -18.41 -20.85 -21.37
N ALA A 13 -17.34 -21.64 -21.52
CA ALA A 13 -16.22 -21.28 -22.38
C ALA A 13 -15.48 -22.53 -22.82
N GLN A 14 -14.73 -22.45 -23.94
CA GLN A 14 -13.77 -23.48 -24.33
C GLN A 14 -12.43 -22.87 -24.72
N TYR A 15 -11.36 -23.33 -24.07
CA TYR A 15 -10.00 -22.88 -24.32
C TYR A 15 -9.19 -23.95 -25.04
N LEU A 16 -8.79 -23.64 -26.27
CA LEU A 16 -7.93 -24.47 -27.11
C LEU A 16 -6.63 -23.73 -27.43
N ALA A 17 -5.52 -24.46 -27.51
CA ALA A 17 -4.31 -23.99 -28.14
C ALA A 17 -4.51 -23.92 -29.67
N LEU A 18 -3.62 -23.21 -30.37
CA LEU A 18 -3.71 -23.02 -31.83
C LEU A 18 -3.65 -24.33 -32.63
N ASP A 19 -3.10 -25.39 -32.05
CA ASP A 19 -3.05 -26.74 -32.61
C ASP A 19 -4.30 -27.59 -32.27
N GLY A 20 -5.32 -26.98 -31.64
CA GLY A 20 -6.58 -27.62 -31.28
C GLY A 20 -6.54 -28.42 -29.97
N ARG A 21 -5.41 -28.46 -29.27
CA ARG A 21 -5.30 -29.12 -27.96
C ARG A 21 -6.10 -28.35 -26.89
N PRO A 22 -6.84 -29.03 -26.00
CA PRO A 22 -7.38 -28.43 -24.78
C PRO A 22 -6.32 -27.75 -23.90
N LEU A 23 -6.60 -26.52 -23.47
CA LEU A 23 -5.82 -25.84 -22.45
C LEU A 23 -6.36 -26.21 -21.05
N GLY A 24 -5.45 -26.33 -20.08
CA GLY A 24 -5.80 -26.46 -18.67
C GLY A 24 -5.58 -25.12 -17.94
N GLY A 25 -6.20 -24.93 -16.80
CA GLY A 25 -6.05 -23.72 -16.01
C GLY A 25 -7.31 -23.38 -15.22
N THR A 26 -7.39 -22.14 -14.76
CA THR A 26 -8.57 -21.61 -14.08
C THR A 26 -9.00 -20.27 -14.63
N VAL A 27 -10.29 -19.98 -14.53
CA VAL A 27 -10.86 -18.66 -14.81
C VAL A 27 -11.53 -18.15 -13.54
N GLU A 28 -11.13 -16.96 -13.12
CA GLU A 28 -11.61 -16.31 -11.90
C GLU A 28 -12.61 -15.21 -12.25
N PHE A 29 -13.79 -15.23 -11.63
CA PHE A 29 -14.86 -14.25 -11.78
C PHE A 29 -15.05 -13.50 -10.46
N ALA A 30 -14.50 -12.29 -10.38
CA ALA A 30 -14.52 -11.47 -9.17
C ALA A 30 -15.60 -10.37 -9.25
N PRO A 31 -16.62 -10.36 -8.38
CA PRO A 31 -17.47 -9.20 -8.22
C PRO A 31 -16.70 -8.04 -7.57
N PRO A 32 -17.27 -6.82 -7.47
CA PRO A 32 -16.80 -5.80 -6.55
C PRO A 32 -16.66 -6.33 -5.12
N SER A 33 -15.86 -5.65 -4.29
CA SER A 33 -15.37 -6.16 -2.99
C SER A 33 -16.45 -6.73 -2.06
N LEU A 34 -17.67 -6.18 -2.10
CA LEU A 34 -18.83 -6.74 -1.40
C LEU A 34 -20.12 -6.20 -2.03
N LEU A 35 -21.05 -7.09 -2.35
CA LEU A 35 -22.38 -6.78 -2.86
C LEU A 35 -23.42 -7.09 -1.78
N THR A 36 -24.51 -6.33 -1.74
CA THR A 36 -25.71 -6.67 -0.97
C THR A 36 -26.90 -6.87 -1.90
N HIS A 37 -27.71 -7.89 -1.63
CA HIS A 37 -28.99 -8.11 -2.32
C HIS A 37 -30.14 -7.90 -1.33
N SER A 38 -30.90 -6.81 -1.48
CA SER A 38 -31.95 -6.43 -0.52
C SER A 38 -33.04 -7.49 -0.38
N ASP A 39 -33.47 -8.08 -1.48
CA ASP A 39 -34.66 -8.95 -1.47
C ASP A 39 -34.34 -10.36 -0.97
N ALA A 40 -33.05 -10.70 -0.90
CA ALA A 40 -32.57 -11.96 -0.40
C ALA A 40 -31.90 -11.81 0.98
N ASP A 41 -31.77 -10.59 1.50
CA ASP A 41 -31.08 -10.25 2.75
C ASP A 41 -29.67 -10.88 2.88
N VAL A 42 -28.91 -10.91 1.78
CA VAL A 42 -27.55 -11.50 1.74
C VAL A 42 -26.45 -10.52 1.33
N PHE A 43 -25.26 -10.77 1.88
CA PHE A 43 -24.00 -10.22 1.38
C PHE A 43 -23.33 -11.24 0.47
N VAL A 44 -22.97 -10.84 -0.74
CA VAL A 44 -22.31 -11.69 -1.76
C VAL A 44 -20.96 -11.08 -2.12
N GLY A 45 -19.90 -11.87 -2.09
CA GLY A 45 -18.55 -11.38 -2.38
C GLY A 45 -17.56 -12.51 -2.55
N GLY A 46 -16.31 -12.14 -2.83
CA GLY A 46 -15.24 -13.09 -3.14
C GLY A 46 -15.32 -13.63 -4.57
N PRO A 47 -14.19 -14.05 -5.16
CA PRO A 47 -14.16 -14.56 -6.51
C PRO A 47 -14.73 -15.97 -6.60
N THR A 48 -15.44 -16.26 -7.68
CA THR A 48 -15.74 -17.64 -8.08
C THR A 48 -14.66 -18.11 -9.05
N THR A 49 -13.98 -19.22 -8.73
CA THR A 49 -12.95 -19.80 -9.60
C THR A 49 -13.48 -21.07 -10.25
N ALA A 50 -13.52 -21.10 -11.58
CA ALA A 50 -13.86 -22.27 -12.37
C ALA A 50 -12.57 -22.91 -12.92
N SER A 51 -12.39 -24.21 -12.70
CA SER A 51 -11.32 -24.99 -13.32
C SER A 51 -11.76 -25.51 -14.68
N LEU A 52 -10.83 -25.54 -15.63
CA LEU A 52 -11.08 -26.18 -16.92
C LEU A 52 -11.10 -27.71 -16.79
N ASP A 53 -12.01 -28.37 -17.50
CA ASP A 53 -12.07 -29.83 -17.62
C ASP A 53 -10.99 -30.38 -18.59
N ALA A 54 -11.02 -31.70 -18.84
CA ALA A 54 -10.05 -32.36 -19.72
C ALA A 54 -10.17 -31.90 -21.18
N GLU A 55 -11.33 -31.37 -21.58
CA GLU A 55 -11.65 -30.83 -22.90
C GLU A 55 -11.43 -29.31 -22.99
N GLY A 56 -10.91 -28.70 -21.91
CA GLY A 56 -10.57 -27.28 -21.84
C GLY A 56 -11.80 -26.38 -21.66
N ARG A 57 -12.92 -26.94 -21.19
CA ARG A 57 -14.18 -26.24 -21.02
C ARG A 57 -14.41 -25.83 -19.58
N LEU A 58 -15.19 -24.77 -19.40
CA LEU A 58 -15.83 -24.44 -18.13
C LEU A 58 -17.34 -24.31 -18.33
N ASP A 59 -18.07 -24.63 -17.28
CA ASP A 59 -19.50 -24.38 -17.13
C ASP A 59 -19.70 -23.88 -15.69
N VAL A 60 -20.13 -22.62 -15.54
CA VAL A 60 -20.31 -21.97 -14.25
C VAL A 60 -21.58 -21.15 -14.22
N THR A 61 -22.36 -21.28 -13.15
CA THR A 61 -23.54 -20.44 -12.91
C THR A 61 -23.16 -19.28 -11.99
N LEU A 62 -23.35 -18.05 -12.47
CA LEU A 62 -22.97 -16.82 -11.77
C LEU A 62 -24.19 -15.90 -11.60
N PRO A 63 -24.28 -15.14 -10.49
CA PRO A 63 -25.32 -14.11 -10.36
C PRO A 63 -25.36 -13.12 -11.53
N ALA A 64 -26.56 -12.81 -12.00
CA ALA A 64 -26.79 -11.75 -12.99
C ALA A 64 -26.43 -10.39 -12.38
N THR A 65 -25.77 -9.54 -13.16
CA THR A 65 -25.19 -8.28 -12.68
C THR A 65 -26.18 -7.11 -12.66
N ASP A 66 -27.34 -7.27 -13.29
CA ASP A 66 -28.39 -6.26 -13.50
C ASP A 66 -29.71 -6.61 -12.80
N ALA A 67 -29.73 -7.62 -11.93
CA ALA A 67 -30.91 -7.95 -11.14
C ALA A 67 -31.27 -6.81 -10.18
N ASP A 68 -32.58 -6.61 -9.97
CA ASP A 68 -33.08 -5.66 -8.99
C ASP A 68 -32.68 -6.08 -7.57
N GLY A 69 -32.46 -5.10 -6.69
CA GLY A 69 -32.06 -5.35 -5.29
C GLY A 69 -30.56 -5.43 -5.05
N TRP A 70 -29.72 -5.44 -6.10
CA TRP A 70 -28.27 -5.27 -5.93
C TRP A 70 -27.90 -3.85 -5.47
N ASN A 71 -26.95 -3.77 -4.54
CA ASN A 71 -26.23 -2.54 -4.22
C ASN A 71 -24.70 -2.81 -4.23
N PRO A 72 -23.93 -2.14 -5.11
CA PRO A 72 -24.38 -1.20 -6.14
C PRO A 72 -25.26 -1.85 -7.21
N LEU A 73 -26.21 -1.09 -7.76
CA LEU A 73 -27.01 -1.51 -8.90
C LEU A 73 -26.13 -1.61 -10.15
N ALA A 74 -26.39 -2.59 -11.02
CA ALA A 74 -25.72 -2.77 -12.32
C ALA A 74 -24.18 -2.78 -12.21
N TRP A 75 -23.64 -3.86 -11.65
CA TRP A 75 -22.21 -4.06 -11.45
C TRP A 75 -21.58 -4.90 -12.58
N THR A 76 -20.29 -5.21 -12.49
CA THR A 76 -19.59 -6.07 -13.48
C THR A 76 -18.65 -7.03 -12.77
N TYR A 77 -18.42 -8.21 -13.35
CA TYR A 77 -17.35 -9.10 -12.92
C TYR A 77 -16.02 -8.62 -13.52
N THR A 78 -14.94 -8.76 -12.76
CA THR A 78 -13.59 -8.80 -13.30
C THR A 78 -13.23 -10.26 -13.57
N VAL A 79 -13.02 -10.60 -14.84
CA VAL A 79 -12.61 -11.93 -15.29
C VAL A 79 -11.09 -11.97 -15.36
N THR A 80 -10.48 -13.00 -14.79
CA THR A 80 -9.04 -13.25 -14.90
C THR A 80 -8.80 -14.67 -15.40
N GLU A 81 -8.25 -14.80 -16.61
CA GLU A 81 -7.95 -16.09 -17.24
C GLU A 81 -6.51 -16.51 -16.92
N ARG A 82 -6.35 -17.58 -16.12
CA ARG A 82 -5.05 -18.15 -15.72
C ARG A 82 -4.85 -19.49 -16.40
N LEU A 83 -4.45 -19.45 -17.66
CA LEU A 83 -4.28 -20.62 -18.52
C LEU A 83 -2.85 -21.15 -18.47
N ASN A 84 -2.71 -22.46 -18.34
CA ASN A 84 -1.43 -23.15 -18.31
C ASN A 84 -0.77 -23.09 -19.70
N GLY A 85 0.49 -22.68 -19.74
CA GLY A 85 1.26 -22.60 -21.00
C GLY A 85 1.16 -21.27 -21.75
N LEU A 86 0.34 -20.32 -21.28
CA LEU A 86 0.33 -18.94 -21.80
C LEU A 86 1.15 -18.01 -20.90
N SER A 87 1.99 -17.17 -21.51
CA SER A 87 2.92 -16.27 -20.80
C SER A 87 2.26 -15.00 -20.26
N ARG A 88 0.99 -14.75 -20.58
CA ARG A 88 0.23 -13.57 -20.16
C ARG A 88 -1.12 -13.99 -19.61
N THR A 89 -1.47 -13.42 -18.46
CA THR A 89 -2.81 -13.49 -17.88
C THR A 89 -3.66 -12.39 -18.50
N ARG A 90 -4.86 -12.74 -18.96
CA ARG A 90 -5.82 -11.79 -19.53
C ARG A 90 -6.83 -11.39 -18.46
N THR A 91 -7.06 -10.08 -18.32
CA THR A 91 -8.02 -9.53 -17.37
C THR A 91 -8.91 -8.52 -18.06
N TYR A 92 -10.23 -8.68 -17.91
CA TYR A 92 -11.24 -7.78 -18.49
C TYR A 92 -12.51 -7.79 -17.64
N ARG A 93 -13.49 -6.94 -17.97
CA ARG A 93 -14.76 -6.87 -17.26
C ARG A 93 -15.91 -7.33 -18.13
N ILE A 94 -16.88 -8.01 -17.53
CA ILE A 94 -18.12 -8.45 -18.19
C ILE A 94 -19.33 -8.08 -17.33
N ALA A 95 -20.45 -7.80 -17.99
CA ALA A 95 -21.78 -7.77 -17.38
C ALA A 95 -22.52 -9.04 -17.79
N LEU A 96 -23.28 -9.64 -16.86
CA LEU A 96 -24.12 -10.80 -17.12
C LEU A 96 -25.58 -10.38 -16.94
N ALA A 97 -26.28 -10.12 -18.04
CA ALA A 97 -27.66 -9.65 -17.99
C ALA A 97 -28.62 -10.79 -17.68
N GLN A 98 -29.57 -10.59 -16.77
CA GLN A 98 -30.61 -11.58 -16.45
C GLN A 98 -31.49 -11.94 -17.65
N SER A 99 -31.56 -11.06 -18.65
CA SER A 99 -32.27 -11.30 -19.92
C SER A 99 -31.54 -12.28 -20.86
N VAL A 100 -30.28 -12.63 -20.55
CA VAL A 100 -29.45 -13.58 -21.29
C VAL A 100 -29.06 -14.72 -20.33
N PRO A 101 -29.92 -15.73 -20.16
CA PRO A 101 -29.73 -16.76 -19.12
C PRO A 101 -28.57 -17.72 -19.41
N GLU A 102 -28.10 -17.77 -20.65
CA GLU A 102 -26.94 -18.55 -21.08
C GLU A 102 -26.11 -17.75 -22.07
N VAL A 103 -24.79 -17.72 -21.86
CA VAL A 103 -23.86 -16.99 -22.71
C VAL A 103 -22.49 -17.68 -22.73
N ASP A 104 -21.82 -17.66 -23.88
CA ASP A 104 -20.43 -18.09 -23.96
C ASP A 104 -19.49 -16.90 -23.64
N LEU A 105 -18.48 -17.14 -22.83
CA LEU A 105 -17.51 -16.13 -22.43
C LEU A 105 -16.77 -15.54 -23.64
N ALA A 106 -16.60 -16.30 -24.74
CA ALA A 106 -15.98 -15.81 -25.97
C ALA A 106 -16.79 -14.69 -26.63
N ASP A 107 -18.12 -14.68 -26.48
CA ASP A 107 -19.01 -13.64 -27.03
C ASP A 107 -18.95 -12.33 -26.21
N LEU A 108 -18.56 -12.42 -24.93
CA LEU A 108 -18.41 -11.28 -24.03
C LEU A 108 -16.99 -10.73 -23.95
N ALA A 109 -16.00 -11.58 -24.23
CA ALA A 109 -14.61 -11.21 -24.04
C ALA A 109 -14.15 -10.20 -25.11
N PRO A 110 -13.57 -9.05 -24.73
CA PRO A 110 -13.18 -8.03 -25.70
C PRO A 110 -12.00 -8.50 -26.54
N ALA A 111 -12.07 -8.35 -27.88
CA ALA A 111 -10.90 -8.58 -28.73
C ALA A 111 -9.73 -7.69 -28.22
N ASP A 112 -8.60 -8.31 -27.89
CA ASP A 112 -7.43 -7.60 -27.34
C ASP A 112 -6.97 -6.49 -28.30
N PRO A 113 -7.08 -5.19 -27.96
CA PRO A 113 -6.72 -4.09 -28.86
C PRO A 113 -5.21 -3.84 -28.97
N ALA A 114 -4.35 -4.54 -28.21
CA ALA A 114 -2.91 -4.31 -28.21
C ALA A 114 -2.14 -5.17 -29.24
N GLY A 115 -2.53 -5.07 -30.52
CA GLY A 115 -1.78 -5.34 -31.78
C GLY A 115 -0.87 -6.58 -31.94
N PRO A 116 -0.92 -7.24 -33.13
CA PRO A 116 0.05 -6.81 -34.15
C PRO A 116 -0.55 -6.46 -35.52
N GLN A 117 0.18 -5.54 -36.17
CA GLN A 117 0.08 -5.06 -37.55
C GLN A 117 0.31 -6.19 -38.56
N TYR A 118 -0.56 -6.32 -39.56
CA TYR A 118 -0.21 -6.92 -40.86
C TYR A 118 -1.00 -6.28 -42.03
N VAL A 119 -0.42 -6.41 -43.21
CA VAL A 119 -0.68 -5.67 -44.46
C VAL A 119 -1.82 -6.30 -45.27
N THR A 120 -2.65 -5.45 -45.91
CA THR A 120 -3.58 -5.84 -46.96
C THR A 120 -2.84 -6.19 -48.26
N VAL A 121 -3.22 -7.28 -48.92
CA VAL A 121 -2.88 -7.52 -50.34
C VAL A 121 -4.15 -7.86 -51.12
N PRO A 122 -4.66 -6.95 -51.95
CA PRO A 122 -5.67 -7.25 -52.97
C PRO A 122 -5.04 -8.00 -54.16
N GLY A 123 -5.70 -9.06 -54.63
CA GLY A 123 -5.40 -9.77 -55.88
C GLY A 123 -6.59 -9.69 -56.87
N PRO A 124 -6.34 -9.72 -58.19
CA PRO A 124 -7.07 -8.94 -59.20
C PRO A 124 -8.44 -9.49 -59.67
N GLN A 125 -9.27 -8.60 -60.23
CA GLN A 125 -10.50 -8.91 -60.97
C GLN A 125 -10.21 -9.78 -62.21
N GLY A 126 -10.87 -10.93 -62.31
CA GLY A 126 -10.87 -11.76 -63.51
C GLY A 126 -11.70 -11.15 -64.65
N PRO A 127 -11.34 -11.40 -65.92
CA PRO A 127 -11.75 -10.60 -67.08
C PRO A 127 -13.23 -10.75 -67.50
N GLN A 128 -13.75 -9.70 -68.15
CA GLN A 128 -15.04 -9.66 -68.83
C GLN A 128 -15.08 -10.67 -70.01
N GLY A 129 -16.12 -11.50 -70.06
CA GLY A 129 -16.33 -12.47 -71.13
C GLY A 129 -16.57 -11.82 -72.50
N GLU A 130 -16.15 -12.52 -73.56
CA GLU A 130 -16.08 -12.01 -74.95
C GLU A 130 -17.45 -11.69 -75.57
N PRO A 131 -17.53 -10.68 -76.46
CA PRO A 131 -18.71 -10.43 -77.30
C PRO A 131 -18.95 -11.58 -78.30
N GLY A 132 -20.21 -11.97 -78.47
CA GLY A 132 -20.62 -12.96 -79.47
C GLY A 132 -20.36 -12.50 -80.92
N PRO A 133 -20.11 -13.42 -81.87
CA PRO A 133 -19.67 -13.09 -83.22
C PRO A 133 -20.77 -12.50 -84.13
N GLN A 134 -20.41 -11.48 -84.91
CA GLN A 134 -21.17 -10.93 -86.03
C GLN A 134 -21.02 -11.84 -87.27
N GLY A 135 -22.14 -12.19 -87.92
CA GLY A 135 -22.17 -13.07 -89.10
C GLY A 135 -21.67 -12.40 -90.40
N PRO A 136 -21.34 -13.20 -91.44
CA PRO A 136 -20.90 -12.66 -92.73
C PRO A 136 -22.06 -12.09 -93.57
N ALA A 137 -21.81 -10.94 -94.22
CA ALA A 137 -22.74 -10.23 -95.09
C ALA A 137 -22.72 -10.76 -96.54
N GLY A 138 -23.91 -11.00 -97.11
CA GLY A 138 -24.13 -11.18 -98.55
C GLY A 138 -24.72 -9.90 -99.18
N PRO A 139 -24.64 -9.71 -100.51
CA PRO A 139 -25.16 -8.52 -101.18
C PRO A 139 -26.69 -8.46 -101.07
N VAL A 140 -27.21 -7.30 -100.66
CA VAL A 140 -28.63 -7.04 -100.47
C VAL A 140 -29.32 -7.04 -101.84
N ARG A 141 -30.10 -8.09 -102.12
CA ARG A 141 -30.95 -8.22 -103.33
C ARG A 141 -32.34 -7.58 -103.16
N SER A 142 -32.61 -7.02 -101.98
CA SER A 142 -33.86 -6.34 -101.64
C SER A 142 -33.68 -5.44 -100.41
N VAL A 143 -34.15 -4.19 -100.48
CA VAL A 143 -34.17 -3.27 -99.33
C VAL A 143 -35.62 -2.97 -98.97
N ASN A 144 -35.99 -3.28 -97.74
CA ASN A 144 -37.30 -2.99 -97.14
C ASN A 144 -38.51 -3.41 -98.00
N GLY A 145 -38.45 -4.61 -98.60
CA GLY A 145 -39.54 -5.17 -99.41
C GLY A 145 -39.48 -4.82 -100.91
N HIS A 146 -38.64 -3.87 -101.31
CA HIS A 146 -38.40 -3.53 -102.71
C HIS A 146 -37.41 -4.51 -103.33
N THR A 147 -37.77 -5.07 -104.49
CA THR A 147 -36.97 -6.07 -105.24
C THR A 147 -36.67 -5.62 -106.68
N GLU A 148 -37.02 -4.38 -106.99
CA GLU A 148 -36.82 -3.76 -108.30
C GLU A 148 -35.36 -3.33 -108.48
N ALA A 149 -34.92 -3.19 -109.74
CA ALA A 149 -33.55 -2.81 -110.07
C ALA A 149 -33.21 -1.37 -109.61
N ASP A 150 -34.23 -0.50 -109.51
CA ASP A 150 -34.15 0.84 -108.93
C ASP A 150 -35.05 0.91 -107.68
N ILE A 151 -34.45 1.04 -106.50
CA ILE A 151 -35.19 1.11 -105.23
C ILE A 151 -35.37 2.58 -104.84
N ILE A 152 -36.59 3.12 -104.97
CA ILE A 152 -36.95 4.45 -104.45
C ILE A 152 -37.56 4.28 -103.06
N LEU A 153 -36.90 4.84 -102.03
CA LEU A 153 -37.37 4.79 -100.66
C LEU A 153 -37.87 6.17 -100.21
N THR A 154 -39.07 6.22 -99.66
CA THR A 154 -39.59 7.36 -98.91
C THR A 154 -38.89 7.46 -97.55
N ALA A 155 -38.89 8.65 -96.94
CA ALA A 155 -38.25 8.86 -95.64
C ALA A 155 -38.77 7.90 -94.55
N SER A 156 -40.08 7.56 -94.57
CA SER A 156 -40.67 6.56 -93.68
C SER A 156 -40.12 5.14 -93.90
N GLU A 157 -39.78 4.78 -95.15
CA GLU A 157 -39.25 3.46 -95.49
C GLU A 157 -37.78 3.27 -95.11
N VAL A 158 -37.07 4.33 -94.70
CA VAL A 158 -35.68 4.23 -94.21
C VAL A 158 -35.52 4.73 -92.78
N GLY A 159 -36.62 5.04 -92.09
CA GLY A 159 -36.58 5.65 -90.76
C GLY A 159 -35.96 7.06 -90.76
N ALA A 160 -35.88 7.71 -91.93
CA ALA A 160 -35.40 9.08 -92.05
C ALA A 160 -36.50 10.07 -91.67
N LEU A 161 -36.08 11.20 -91.09
CA LEU A 161 -36.98 12.30 -90.73
C LEU A 161 -37.53 12.95 -92.01
N PRO A 162 -38.86 13.03 -92.20
CA PRO A 162 -39.44 13.79 -93.31
C PRO A 162 -39.03 15.26 -93.20
N ALA A 163 -38.65 15.90 -94.32
CA ALA A 163 -38.27 17.31 -94.33
C ALA A 163 -39.36 18.23 -93.73
N ALA A 164 -40.63 17.84 -93.85
CA ALA A 164 -41.77 18.56 -93.27
C ALA A 164 -41.87 18.46 -91.74
N ALA A 165 -41.18 17.51 -91.10
CA ALA A 165 -41.20 17.31 -89.65
C ALA A 165 -40.00 17.94 -88.94
N ALA A 166 -39.01 18.44 -89.68
CA ALA A 166 -37.79 18.97 -89.09
C ALA A 166 -37.99 20.43 -88.65
N GLY A 167 -37.76 20.72 -87.37
CA GLY A 167 -37.84 22.07 -86.81
C GLY A 167 -39.23 22.69 -86.73
N GLN A 168 -40.28 21.89 -86.90
CA GLN A 168 -41.69 22.31 -86.75
C GLN A 168 -42.22 21.99 -85.35
N PRO A 169 -43.25 22.72 -84.85
CA PRO A 169 -43.97 22.34 -83.63
C PRO A 169 -44.49 20.88 -83.73
N SER A 170 -44.28 20.09 -82.66
CA SER A 170 -44.57 18.65 -82.62
C SER A 170 -43.75 17.78 -83.61
N GLY A 171 -42.70 18.35 -84.21
CA GLY A 171 -41.72 17.64 -85.02
C GLY A 171 -40.45 17.28 -84.24
N VAL A 172 -39.35 17.04 -84.96
CA VAL A 172 -38.04 16.74 -84.37
C VAL A 172 -37.14 17.98 -84.43
N ALA A 173 -36.51 18.31 -83.31
CA ALA A 173 -35.55 19.41 -83.21
C ALA A 173 -34.32 19.13 -84.09
N GLN A 174 -33.84 20.14 -84.79
CA GLN A 174 -32.61 20.09 -85.59
C GLN A 174 -31.42 20.57 -84.75
N LEU A 175 -30.21 20.17 -85.15
CA LEU A 175 -28.98 20.72 -84.61
C LEU A 175 -28.42 21.77 -85.59
N ASP A 176 -27.87 22.86 -85.05
CA ASP A 176 -27.11 23.85 -85.81
C ASP A 176 -25.70 23.32 -86.17
N ALA A 177 -24.91 24.16 -86.85
CA ALA A 177 -23.54 23.80 -87.26
C ALA A 177 -22.58 23.50 -86.10
N THR A 178 -22.96 23.80 -84.85
CA THR A 178 -22.19 23.49 -83.63
C THR A 178 -22.70 22.25 -82.90
N GLY A 179 -23.72 21.58 -83.44
CA GLY A 179 -24.31 20.38 -82.84
C GLY A 179 -25.31 20.68 -81.72
N LYS A 180 -25.88 21.89 -81.65
CA LYS A 180 -26.86 22.28 -80.61
C LYS A 180 -28.23 22.56 -81.21
N VAL A 181 -29.30 22.35 -80.45
CA VAL A 181 -30.64 22.76 -80.88
C VAL A 181 -30.69 24.30 -80.91
N PRO A 182 -31.05 24.93 -82.05
CA PRO A 182 -31.21 26.37 -82.12
C PRO A 182 -32.19 26.88 -81.06
N LEU A 183 -31.89 28.01 -80.42
CA LEU A 183 -32.79 28.63 -79.43
C LEU A 183 -34.20 28.90 -79.98
N THR A 184 -34.32 29.13 -81.29
CA THR A 184 -35.62 29.30 -81.98
C THR A 184 -36.50 28.05 -81.99
N GLN A 185 -35.97 26.88 -81.62
CA GLN A 185 -36.70 25.62 -81.49
C GLN A 185 -36.95 25.22 -80.03
N LEU A 186 -36.49 26.03 -79.06
CA LEU A 186 -36.73 25.82 -77.64
C LEU A 186 -37.84 26.77 -77.16
N PRO A 187 -38.63 26.38 -76.13
CA PRO A 187 -39.52 27.32 -75.45
C PRO A 187 -38.78 28.56 -74.95
N ASP A 188 -39.46 29.70 -74.90
CA ASP A 188 -38.90 30.93 -74.34
C ASP A 188 -38.46 30.68 -72.88
N GLY A 189 -37.20 31.01 -72.55
CA GLY A 189 -36.59 30.81 -71.22
C GLY A 189 -35.79 29.51 -71.04
N THR A 190 -35.70 28.64 -72.05
CA THR A 190 -34.84 27.45 -71.98
C THR A 190 -33.41 27.79 -72.39
N GLY A 191 -32.48 27.91 -71.43
CA GLY A 191 -31.05 28.17 -71.68
C GLY A 191 -30.41 29.15 -70.69
N ASP A 192 -31.22 29.90 -69.96
CA ASP A 192 -30.75 30.72 -68.84
C ASP A 192 -30.53 29.77 -67.66
N GLY A 193 -29.28 29.55 -67.25
CA GLY A 193 -28.96 28.74 -66.06
C GLY A 193 -29.55 29.34 -64.77
N VAL A 194 -28.91 29.10 -63.62
CA VAL A 194 -29.33 29.75 -62.36
C VAL A 194 -29.43 31.26 -62.58
N THR A 195 -30.65 31.80 -62.59
CA THR A 195 -30.91 33.21 -62.93
C THR A 195 -30.47 34.14 -61.81
N SER A 196 -30.50 33.67 -60.57
CA SER A 196 -29.89 34.36 -59.43
C SER A 196 -29.49 33.43 -58.28
N VAL A 197 -28.46 33.83 -57.52
CA VAL A 197 -28.15 33.26 -56.20
C VAL A 197 -28.25 34.40 -55.18
N ASN A 198 -29.09 34.21 -54.16
CA ASN A 198 -29.36 35.21 -53.13
C ASN A 198 -29.69 36.62 -53.69
N GLY A 199 -30.55 36.66 -54.72
CA GLY A 199 -31.01 37.91 -55.33
C GLY A 199 -30.04 38.59 -56.31
N ARG A 200 -28.85 38.02 -56.55
CA ARG A 200 -27.88 38.53 -57.54
C ARG A 200 -27.99 37.78 -58.86
N THR A 201 -28.15 38.51 -59.97
CA THR A 201 -28.20 37.97 -61.34
C THR A 201 -26.84 38.16 -62.05
N GLY A 202 -26.51 37.33 -63.05
CA GLY A 202 -25.27 37.43 -63.83
C GLY A 202 -24.09 36.59 -63.30
N ALA A 203 -22.85 37.01 -63.56
CA ALA A 203 -21.65 36.32 -63.06
C ALA A 203 -21.52 36.49 -61.53
N VAL A 204 -21.95 35.49 -60.76
CA VAL A 204 -22.05 35.58 -59.30
C VAL A 204 -20.70 35.33 -58.64
N THR A 205 -20.12 36.37 -58.03
CA THR A 205 -19.03 36.24 -57.05
C THR A 205 -19.63 36.35 -55.65
N LEU A 206 -19.38 35.36 -54.78
CA LEU A 206 -19.96 35.29 -53.42
C LEU A 206 -18.88 35.45 -52.35
N ALA A 207 -19.19 36.18 -51.29
CA ALA A 207 -18.46 36.18 -50.03
C ALA A 207 -19.18 35.30 -48.99
N ALA A 208 -18.49 34.89 -47.92
CA ALA A 208 -19.06 34.05 -46.86
C ALA A 208 -20.34 34.63 -46.25
N ALA A 209 -20.41 35.95 -46.09
CA ALA A 209 -21.58 36.65 -45.58
C ALA A 209 -22.83 36.46 -46.46
N ASP A 210 -22.65 36.28 -47.77
CA ASP A 210 -23.76 36.12 -48.72
C ASP A 210 -24.45 34.77 -48.61
N LEU A 211 -23.85 33.80 -47.90
CA LEU A 211 -24.36 32.45 -47.72
C LEU A 211 -24.75 32.15 -46.26
N GLY A 212 -24.66 33.15 -45.38
CA GLY A 212 -24.80 32.93 -43.93
C GLY A 212 -23.65 32.10 -43.34
N ALA A 213 -22.52 31.98 -44.05
CA ALA A 213 -21.34 31.28 -43.57
C ALA A 213 -20.56 32.17 -42.59
N LEU A 214 -20.15 31.60 -41.45
CA LEU A 214 -19.32 32.29 -40.47
C LEU A 214 -17.93 32.55 -41.05
N THR A 215 -17.41 33.77 -40.87
CA THR A 215 -16.00 34.06 -41.11
C THR A 215 -15.15 33.44 -39.99
N PRO A 216 -13.86 33.12 -40.23
CA PRO A 216 -12.97 32.63 -39.18
C PRO A 216 -12.97 33.53 -37.93
N ALA A 217 -12.89 34.85 -38.12
CA ALA A 217 -12.91 35.82 -37.02
C ALA A 217 -14.23 35.81 -36.20
N ALA A 218 -15.39 35.58 -36.85
CA ALA A 218 -16.66 35.48 -36.15
C ALA A 218 -16.82 34.14 -35.42
N ALA A 219 -16.20 33.07 -35.92
CA ALA A 219 -16.12 31.79 -35.21
C ALA A 219 -15.25 31.92 -33.95
N ASP A 220 -14.06 32.54 -34.08
CA ASP A 220 -13.12 32.74 -32.96
C ASP A 220 -13.72 33.58 -31.82
N ALA A 221 -14.64 34.50 -32.11
CA ALA A 221 -15.35 35.27 -31.09
C ALA A 221 -16.48 34.50 -30.38
N ARG A 222 -17.02 33.44 -31.00
CA ARG A 222 -18.12 32.63 -30.44
C ARG A 222 -17.63 31.45 -29.60
N TYR A 223 -16.40 31.00 -29.83
CA TYR A 223 -15.77 29.92 -29.06
C TYR A 223 -14.74 30.50 -28.10
N LEU A 224 -14.74 30.03 -26.86
CA LEU A 224 -13.77 30.48 -25.86
C LEU A 224 -12.36 30.12 -26.35
N ALA A 225 -11.55 31.13 -26.68
CA ALA A 225 -10.14 30.92 -26.97
C ALA A 225 -9.44 30.35 -25.72
N ILE A 226 -8.46 29.47 -25.91
CA ILE A 226 -7.79 28.75 -24.81
C ILE A 226 -7.15 29.72 -23.79
N ASP A 227 -6.77 30.92 -24.23
CA ASP A 227 -6.20 32.00 -23.41
C ASP A 227 -7.25 32.74 -22.55
N GLY A 228 -8.54 32.52 -22.81
CA GLY A 228 -9.66 33.07 -22.04
C GLY A 228 -10.20 32.14 -20.95
N ALA A 229 -9.64 30.93 -20.82
CA ALA A 229 -10.07 29.99 -19.78
C ALA A 229 -9.56 30.45 -18.40
N PRO A 230 -10.41 30.40 -17.34
CA PRO A 230 -10.04 30.87 -15.99
C PRO A 230 -8.89 30.06 -15.35
N VAL A 231 -8.61 28.86 -15.85
CA VAL A 231 -7.45 28.04 -15.47
C VAL A 231 -6.69 27.67 -16.74
N LEU A 232 -5.52 28.28 -16.92
CA LEU A 232 -4.64 28.02 -18.06
C LEU A 232 -3.70 26.84 -17.80
N SER A 233 -3.33 26.63 -16.54
CA SER A 233 -2.49 25.51 -16.12
C SER A 233 -2.80 25.08 -14.69
N VAL A 234 -2.53 23.81 -14.39
CA VAL A 234 -2.50 23.28 -13.02
C VAL A 234 -1.11 22.71 -12.79
N ASN A 235 -0.39 23.25 -11.81
CA ASN A 235 0.97 22.83 -11.49
C ASN A 235 1.92 22.82 -12.72
N GLY A 236 1.83 23.85 -13.56
CA GLY A 236 2.66 24.01 -14.76
C GLY A 236 2.27 23.16 -15.96
N GLN A 237 1.25 22.30 -15.85
CA GLN A 237 0.71 21.54 -16.99
C GLN A 237 -0.41 22.31 -17.67
N THR A 238 -0.36 22.39 -19.00
CA THR A 238 -1.39 22.98 -19.88
C THR A 238 -2.06 21.89 -20.73
N GLY A 239 -3.32 22.08 -21.13
CA GLY A 239 -4.04 21.10 -21.96
C GLY A 239 -4.70 19.98 -21.15
N ALA A 240 -4.56 18.71 -21.58
CA ALA A 240 -5.08 17.56 -20.86
C ALA A 240 -4.25 17.30 -19.58
N VAL A 241 -4.74 17.76 -18.43
CA VAL A 241 -4.05 17.66 -17.14
C VAL A 241 -4.31 16.30 -16.49
N THR A 242 -3.25 15.53 -16.24
CA THR A 242 -3.30 14.32 -15.41
C THR A 242 -2.61 14.60 -14.08
N LEU A 243 -3.39 14.61 -12.99
CA LEU A 243 -2.87 14.89 -11.66
C LEU A 243 -2.44 13.61 -10.95
N THR A 244 -1.19 13.56 -10.48
CA THR A 244 -0.72 12.56 -9.53
C THR A 244 -0.58 13.19 -8.14
N ALA A 245 -0.68 12.38 -7.09
CA ALA A 245 -0.47 12.85 -5.72
C ALA A 245 0.91 13.53 -5.55
N SER A 246 1.96 12.96 -6.15
CA SER A 246 3.31 13.54 -6.14
C SER A 246 3.37 14.89 -6.86
N GLY A 247 2.64 15.07 -7.96
CA GLY A 247 2.55 16.34 -8.67
C GLY A 247 1.93 17.45 -7.82
N LEU A 248 1.02 17.10 -6.91
CA LEU A 248 0.34 18.06 -6.04
C LEU A 248 1.07 18.31 -4.71
N GLY A 249 2.19 17.64 -4.45
CA GLY A 249 2.80 17.60 -3.11
C GLY A 249 1.94 16.90 -2.07
N ALA A 250 0.95 16.11 -2.51
CA ALA A 250 0.08 15.32 -1.66
C ALA A 250 0.76 13.99 -1.31
N VAL A 251 0.65 13.59 -0.04
CA VAL A 251 1.06 12.25 0.39
C VAL A 251 -0.10 11.29 0.12
N PRO A 252 0.10 10.19 -0.63
CA PRO A 252 -0.91 9.15 -0.79
C PRO A 252 -1.42 8.65 0.57
N ALA A 253 -2.73 8.38 0.65
CA ALA A 253 -3.37 7.98 1.91
C ALA A 253 -2.78 6.68 2.50
N ASP A 254 -2.26 5.79 1.66
CA ASP A 254 -1.57 4.56 2.03
C ASP A 254 -0.17 4.77 2.61
N GLN A 255 0.38 5.99 2.53
CA GLN A 255 1.69 6.34 3.10
C GLN A 255 1.60 7.23 4.35
N ALA A 256 0.45 7.82 4.65
CA ALA A 256 0.26 8.70 5.81
C ALA A 256 -0.35 7.98 7.04
N VAL A 257 -0.28 8.61 8.21
CA VAL A 257 -1.25 8.35 9.30
C VAL A 257 -2.11 9.59 9.38
N LEU A 258 -3.38 9.48 9.00
CA LEU A 258 -4.33 10.59 8.98
C LEU A 258 -4.74 10.99 10.40
N LEU A 259 -5.13 12.26 10.58
CA LEU A 259 -5.60 12.79 11.86
C LEU A 259 -7.04 12.38 12.18
N THR A 260 -7.79 11.88 11.19
CA THR A 260 -9.21 11.56 11.30
C THR A 260 -9.50 10.20 10.68
N GLY A 261 -10.51 9.51 11.22
CA GLY A 261 -10.93 8.20 10.76
C GLY A 261 -10.09 7.06 11.34
N THR A 262 -10.71 5.89 11.46
CA THR A 262 -10.03 4.67 11.87
C THR A 262 -9.09 4.20 10.77
N GLN A 263 -7.85 3.87 11.13
CA GLN A 263 -6.86 3.38 10.18
C GLN A 263 -6.30 2.04 10.65
N THR A 264 -6.23 1.08 9.73
CA THR A 264 -5.58 -0.21 9.94
C THR A 264 -4.21 -0.17 9.26
N VAL A 265 -3.14 -0.38 10.02
CA VAL A 265 -1.78 -0.49 9.48
C VAL A 265 -1.40 -1.97 9.41
N ALA A 266 -1.47 -2.56 8.21
CA ALA A 266 -1.18 -3.98 7.98
C ALA A 266 0.32 -4.34 8.02
N GLY A 267 1.19 -3.44 8.48
CA GLY A 267 2.64 -3.60 8.50
C GLY A 267 3.34 -2.70 9.51
N ALA A 268 4.68 -2.68 9.49
CA ALA A 268 5.47 -1.83 10.37
C ALA A 268 5.52 -0.38 9.86
N LYS A 269 5.22 0.58 10.72
CA LYS A 269 5.45 2.01 10.46
C LYS A 269 6.65 2.49 11.27
N THR A 270 7.63 3.08 10.59
CA THR A 270 8.84 3.62 11.22
C THR A 270 8.68 5.10 11.46
N PHE A 271 8.89 5.54 12.70
CA PHE A 271 8.93 6.95 13.07
C PHE A 271 10.39 7.34 13.33
N SER A 272 10.84 8.48 12.79
CA SER A 272 12.18 9.01 13.06
C SER A 272 12.37 9.45 14.52
N THR A 273 11.25 9.68 15.22
CA THR A 273 11.19 9.93 16.66
C THR A 273 10.08 9.10 17.28
N VAL A 274 10.27 8.59 18.51
CA VAL A 274 9.24 7.82 19.21
C VAL A 274 7.93 8.64 19.30
N PRO A 275 6.77 8.07 18.92
CA PRO A 275 5.49 8.76 19.05
C PRO A 275 5.20 9.18 20.50
N ALA A 276 4.79 10.44 20.70
CA ALA A 276 4.35 10.94 21.99
C ALA A 276 2.82 10.88 22.09
N VAL A 277 2.30 10.35 23.20
CA VAL A 277 0.86 10.30 23.51
C VAL A 277 0.59 11.07 24.81
N THR A 278 -0.47 11.86 24.83
CA THR A 278 -0.80 12.75 25.97
C THR A 278 -1.86 12.17 26.90
N ALA A 279 -2.70 11.26 26.41
CA ALA A 279 -3.76 10.61 27.19
C ALA A 279 -3.31 9.27 27.78
N ASP A 280 -3.89 8.90 28.92
CA ASP A 280 -3.81 7.53 29.45
C ASP A 280 -4.67 6.58 28.60
N PRO A 281 -4.31 5.28 28.52
CA PRO A 281 -5.11 4.31 27.78
C PRO A 281 -6.50 4.14 28.42
N ALA A 282 -7.54 4.22 27.59
CA ALA A 282 -8.91 3.88 27.92
C ALA A 282 -9.23 2.40 27.70
N THR A 283 -8.45 1.68 26.87
CA THR A 283 -8.61 0.25 26.62
C THR A 283 -7.26 -0.47 26.56
N ASP A 284 -7.28 -1.79 26.77
CA ASP A 284 -6.06 -2.62 26.87
C ASP A 284 -5.18 -2.61 25.61
N ASN A 285 -5.76 -2.28 24.46
CA ASN A 285 -5.09 -2.31 23.16
C ASN A 285 -4.53 -0.93 22.73
N GLN A 286 -4.59 0.08 23.60
CA GLN A 286 -4.06 1.40 23.29
C GLN A 286 -2.57 1.53 23.63
N LEU A 287 -1.85 2.33 22.84
CA LEU A 287 -0.48 2.74 23.15
C LEU A 287 -0.46 3.53 24.46
N VAL A 288 0.60 3.33 25.26
CA VAL A 288 0.72 3.93 26.59
C VAL A 288 1.96 4.80 26.70
N ARG A 289 1.83 5.93 27.41
CA ARG A 289 2.98 6.75 27.80
C ARG A 289 3.81 6.02 28.85
N ARG A 290 5.14 6.16 28.79
CA ARG A 290 6.07 5.57 29.77
C ARG A 290 5.68 5.90 31.21
N SER A 291 5.31 7.15 31.49
CA SER A 291 4.90 7.57 32.84
C SER A 291 3.65 6.84 33.35
N TYR A 292 2.72 6.47 32.47
CA TYR A 292 1.55 5.67 32.86
C TYR A 292 1.98 4.26 33.26
N VAL A 293 2.84 3.62 32.46
CA VAL A 293 3.40 2.30 32.77
C VAL A 293 4.19 2.35 34.07
N ASP A 294 5.09 3.30 34.23
CA ASP A 294 5.90 3.47 35.44
C ASP A 294 4.99 3.66 36.67
N THR A 295 3.95 4.48 36.57
CA THR A 295 2.98 4.71 37.66
C THR A 295 2.18 3.45 37.98
N ARG A 296 1.60 2.77 36.98
CA ARG A 296 0.77 1.57 37.18
C ARG A 296 1.58 0.38 37.65
N ALA A 297 2.78 0.17 37.10
CA ALA A 297 3.69 -0.89 37.52
C ALA A 297 4.21 -0.67 38.96
N SER A 298 4.25 0.57 39.43
CA SER A 298 4.63 0.92 40.81
C SER A 298 3.48 1.01 41.81
N SER A 299 2.22 0.90 41.37
CA SER A 299 1.07 1.11 42.27
C SER A 299 1.02 0.02 43.34
N GLY A 300 1.23 0.40 44.61
CA GLY A 300 1.20 -0.51 45.76
C GLY A 300 2.52 -1.21 46.07
N VAL A 301 3.63 -0.87 45.38
CA VAL A 301 4.96 -1.43 45.65
C VAL A 301 5.97 -0.29 45.78
N TRP A 302 6.73 -0.27 46.88
CA TRP A 302 7.84 0.67 47.02
C TRP A 302 8.94 0.33 46.01
N THR A 303 9.32 1.30 45.19
CA THR A 303 10.42 1.17 44.22
C THR A 303 11.65 1.90 44.74
N PRO A 304 12.87 1.59 44.24
CA PRO A 304 14.07 2.37 44.56
C PRO A 304 13.84 3.88 44.42
N ALA A 305 13.24 4.29 43.31
CA ALA A 305 12.97 5.69 43.00
C ALA A 305 12.01 6.35 44.00
N ALA A 306 11.02 5.61 44.51
CA ALA A 306 10.08 6.12 45.51
C ALA A 306 10.75 6.50 46.84
N LEU A 307 11.90 5.90 47.16
CA LEU A 307 12.72 6.25 48.33
C LEU A 307 14.01 7.02 47.96
N GLY A 308 14.10 7.56 46.74
CA GLY A 308 15.23 8.40 46.30
C GLY A 308 16.48 7.65 45.83
N PHE A 309 16.40 6.34 45.62
CA PHE A 309 17.48 5.52 45.06
C PHE A 309 17.27 5.25 43.56
N LYS A 310 18.33 4.96 42.82
CA LYS A 310 18.26 4.51 41.42
C LYS A 310 18.02 2.99 41.32
N ALA A 311 18.61 2.23 42.23
CA ALA A 311 18.43 0.80 42.38
C ALA A 311 18.79 0.38 43.80
N TRP A 312 18.24 -0.74 44.27
CA TRP A 312 18.60 -1.39 45.53
C TRP A 312 18.67 -2.90 45.37
N ALA A 313 19.26 -3.59 46.34
CA ALA A 313 19.32 -5.04 46.35
C ALA A 313 17.94 -5.66 46.57
N PHE A 314 17.16 -5.07 47.48
CA PHE A 314 15.78 -5.46 47.82
C PHE A 314 15.09 -4.31 48.57
N ASP A 315 13.76 -4.37 48.68
CA ASP A 315 12.98 -3.41 49.46
C ASP A 315 13.45 -3.46 50.93
N PRO A 316 13.89 -2.34 51.53
CA PRO A 316 14.36 -2.31 52.91
C PRO A 316 13.30 -2.81 53.93
N ALA A 317 12.01 -2.83 53.59
CA ALA A 317 10.97 -3.44 54.44
C ALA A 317 11.11 -4.97 54.58
N ALA A 318 11.83 -5.64 53.68
CA ALA A 318 12.16 -7.07 53.77
C ALA A 318 13.39 -7.37 54.65
N SER A 319 13.92 -6.36 55.35
CA SER A 319 15.06 -6.51 56.25
C SER A 319 14.71 -7.24 57.54
N SER A 320 15.73 -7.80 58.21
CA SER A 320 15.58 -8.41 59.53
C SER A 320 15.40 -7.32 60.60
N PRO A 321 14.36 -7.41 61.45
CA PRO A 321 14.17 -6.45 62.55
C PRO A 321 15.13 -6.69 63.74
N SER A 322 15.79 -7.86 63.80
CA SER A 322 16.55 -8.29 64.99
C SER A 322 18.00 -8.69 64.70
N THR A 323 18.45 -8.59 63.44
CA THR A 323 19.78 -9.08 63.05
C THR A 323 20.49 -8.10 62.12
N ALA A 324 21.80 -7.93 62.33
CA ALA A 324 22.68 -7.13 61.48
C ALA A 324 23.90 -7.97 61.03
N GLN A 325 24.45 -7.67 59.86
CA GLN A 325 25.70 -8.28 59.40
C GLN A 325 26.90 -7.53 59.96
N TYR A 326 27.71 -8.26 60.71
CA TYR A 326 29.05 -7.86 61.09
C TYR A 326 30.07 -8.48 60.13
N CYS A 327 30.79 -7.64 59.39
CA CYS A 327 31.66 -8.08 58.31
C CYS A 327 32.98 -8.67 58.82
N ILE A 328 33.52 -9.65 58.10
CA ILE A 328 34.82 -10.25 58.39
C ILE A 328 35.94 -9.33 57.88
N ASN A 329 36.92 -9.05 58.72
CA ASN A 329 38.13 -8.31 58.36
C ASN A 329 38.76 -8.86 57.06
N GLY A 330 39.06 -7.98 56.11
CA GLY A 330 39.72 -8.31 54.85
C GLY A 330 38.87 -9.07 53.83
N ASN A 331 37.55 -9.21 54.04
CA ASN A 331 36.65 -9.85 53.08
C ASN A 331 35.90 -8.78 52.27
N VAL A 332 35.73 -9.03 50.97
CA VAL A 332 34.90 -8.20 50.09
C VAL A 332 33.56 -8.87 49.89
N TYR A 333 32.52 -8.25 50.41
CA TYR A 333 31.13 -8.63 50.18
C TYR A 333 30.63 -7.99 48.89
N LEU A 334 29.82 -8.73 48.14
CA LEU A 334 29.22 -8.30 46.88
C LEU A 334 27.70 -8.35 47.01
N ILE A 335 27.08 -7.20 46.79
CA ILE A 335 25.64 -6.98 46.89
C ILE A 335 25.12 -6.57 45.52
N GLY A 336 24.34 -7.44 44.90
CA GLY A 336 23.76 -7.24 43.58
C GLY A 336 22.67 -6.17 43.60
N VAL A 337 22.78 -5.20 42.69
CA VAL A 337 21.76 -4.17 42.46
C VAL A 337 21.38 -4.14 40.97
N PRO A 338 20.10 -4.36 40.62
CA PRO A 338 19.62 -4.28 39.23
C PRO A 338 19.23 -2.85 38.88
N LEU A 339 19.96 -2.24 37.95
CA LEU A 339 19.64 -0.92 37.41
C LEU A 339 18.78 -1.06 36.15
N THR A 340 17.52 -0.66 36.20
CA THR A 340 16.56 -0.83 35.10
C THR A 340 16.62 0.26 34.04
N THR A 341 17.20 1.42 34.36
CA THR A 341 17.36 2.56 33.44
C THR A 341 18.78 3.11 33.55
N ALA A 342 19.42 3.36 32.41
CA ALA A 342 20.75 3.98 32.38
C ALA A 342 20.76 5.34 33.10
N GLY A 343 21.87 5.66 33.74
CA GLY A 343 22.02 6.93 34.45
C GLY A 343 23.34 7.02 35.21
N THR A 344 23.65 8.21 35.70
CA THR A 344 24.86 8.43 36.50
C THR A 344 24.66 7.93 37.93
N ILE A 345 25.55 7.06 38.41
CA ILE A 345 25.66 6.65 39.82
C ILE A 345 26.72 7.52 40.49
N ASN A 346 26.32 8.25 41.53
CA ASN A 346 27.20 9.11 42.31
C ASN A 346 27.58 8.48 43.63
N ASN A 347 26.70 7.66 44.20
CA ASN A 347 26.87 7.11 45.54
C ASN A 347 26.51 5.63 45.59
N VAL A 348 27.14 4.93 46.53
CA VAL A 348 26.69 3.63 47.04
C VAL A 348 26.14 3.84 48.45
N CYS A 349 25.07 3.15 48.80
CA CYS A 349 24.32 3.40 50.02
C CYS A 349 24.19 2.12 50.84
N PHE A 350 24.31 2.25 52.16
CA PHE A 350 24.07 1.17 53.11
C PHE A 350 23.28 1.71 54.30
N TYR A 351 22.41 0.89 54.87
CA TYR A 351 21.85 1.16 56.19
C TYR A 351 22.72 0.49 57.24
N VAL A 352 23.19 1.27 58.21
CA VAL A 352 23.97 0.79 59.35
C VAL A 352 23.06 0.87 60.57
N ALA A 353 22.70 -0.30 61.12
CA ALA A 353 21.74 -0.42 62.21
C ALA A 353 22.32 0.07 63.55
N GLY A 354 23.63 -0.03 63.71
CA GLY A 354 24.35 0.39 64.90
C GLY A 354 25.84 0.15 64.76
N TYR A 355 26.61 0.74 65.65
CA TYR A 355 28.07 0.72 65.62
C TYR A 355 28.62 0.51 67.04
N ALA A 356 29.47 -0.50 67.23
CA ALA A 356 30.26 -0.67 68.46
C ALA A 356 31.75 -0.38 68.18
N GLY A 357 32.58 -0.18 69.22
CA GLY A 357 34.05 -0.22 69.11
C GLY A 357 34.79 1.03 68.58
N THR A 358 36.04 0.83 68.16
CA THR A 358 37.07 1.87 67.95
C THR A 358 37.09 2.53 66.56
N GLY A 359 36.06 2.34 65.74
CA GLY A 359 36.07 2.82 64.36
C GLY A 359 36.62 1.78 63.36
N LEU A 360 36.28 1.96 62.08
CA LEU A 360 36.84 1.19 60.97
C LEU A 360 38.31 1.58 60.75
N ALA A 361 39.11 0.67 60.18
CA ALA A 361 40.44 1.01 59.66
C ALA A 361 40.33 1.83 58.36
N ALA A 362 41.34 2.65 58.08
CA ALA A 362 41.45 3.44 56.83
C ALA A 362 41.55 2.56 55.56
N THR A 363 41.71 1.26 55.71
CA THR A 363 41.68 0.27 54.63
C THR A 363 40.27 -0.28 54.35
N SER A 364 39.22 0.31 54.94
CA SER A 364 37.82 -0.02 54.66
C SER A 364 37.30 0.81 53.49
N PHE A 365 36.62 0.18 52.53
CA PHE A 365 36.14 0.83 51.31
C PHE A 365 34.78 0.26 50.88
N ALA A 366 33.96 1.09 50.24
CA ALA A 366 32.86 0.62 49.41
C ALA A 366 33.13 0.95 47.94
N GLY A 367 32.43 0.28 47.04
CA GLY A 367 32.62 0.51 45.62
C GLY A 367 31.53 -0.11 44.76
N LEU A 368 31.71 0.04 43.46
CA LEU A 368 30.78 -0.44 42.44
C LEU A 368 31.54 -1.26 41.41
N TYR A 369 31.01 -2.41 41.06
CA TYR A 369 31.50 -3.27 39.98
C TYR A 369 30.39 -3.50 38.95
N ASP A 370 30.76 -3.53 37.68
CA ASP A 370 29.87 -3.97 36.61
C ASP A 370 29.65 -5.49 36.64
N SER A 371 28.75 -6.00 35.81
CA SER A 371 28.44 -7.43 35.72
C SER A 371 29.59 -8.30 35.22
N ALA A 372 30.63 -7.71 34.63
CA ALA A 372 31.85 -8.40 34.22
C ALA A 372 32.86 -8.52 35.37
N GLY A 373 32.57 -7.92 36.53
CA GLY A 373 33.44 -7.94 37.70
C GLY A 373 34.56 -6.89 37.63
N LYS A 374 34.45 -5.86 36.78
CA LYS A 374 35.37 -4.73 36.74
C LYS A 374 34.93 -3.65 37.71
N ARG A 375 35.85 -3.10 38.50
CA ARG A 375 35.58 -1.98 39.40
C ARG A 375 35.36 -0.72 38.59
N VAL A 376 34.16 -0.16 38.68
CA VAL A 376 33.73 1.06 37.98
C VAL A 376 33.58 2.26 38.90
N GLY A 377 33.62 2.04 40.21
CA GLY A 377 33.63 3.11 41.22
C GLY A 377 34.22 2.63 42.55
N VAL A 378 34.77 3.57 43.32
CA VAL A 378 35.25 3.36 44.69
C VAL A 378 35.01 4.62 45.52
N THR A 379 34.66 4.45 46.79
CA THR A 379 34.48 5.56 47.74
C THR A 379 35.82 6.04 48.30
N GLY A 380 35.79 7.14 49.06
CA GLY A 380 36.84 7.39 50.07
C GLY A 380 36.85 6.31 51.16
N THR A 381 37.75 6.46 52.14
CA THR A 381 37.91 5.48 53.23
C THR A 381 36.70 5.49 54.17
N LEU A 382 36.15 4.32 54.49
CA LEU A 382 34.89 4.25 55.26
C LEU A 382 35.04 4.68 56.72
N ASN A 383 36.25 4.66 57.28
CA ASN A 383 36.52 5.16 58.62
C ASN A 383 36.24 6.67 58.79
N THR A 384 36.22 7.43 57.69
CA THR A 384 35.85 8.85 57.70
C THR A 384 34.45 9.11 57.17
N LEU A 385 33.85 8.14 56.48
CA LEU A 385 32.53 8.29 55.85
C LEU A 385 31.39 7.70 56.69
N ILE A 386 31.67 6.71 57.52
CA ILE A 386 30.72 6.10 58.46
C ILE A 386 31.08 6.62 59.86
N THR A 387 30.38 7.67 60.29
CA THR A 387 30.78 8.49 61.46
C THR A 387 29.79 8.49 62.62
N ALA A 388 28.63 7.82 62.47
CA ALA A 388 27.55 7.86 63.46
C ALA A 388 27.13 6.46 63.92
N THR A 389 26.63 6.39 65.16
CA THR A 389 26.38 5.17 65.94
C THR A 389 24.93 4.69 65.95
N GLU A 390 24.06 5.20 65.09
CA GLU A 390 22.61 4.94 65.19
C GLU A 390 21.96 4.76 63.82
N GLY A 391 20.95 3.88 63.77
CA GLY A 391 20.23 3.37 62.60
C GLY A 391 20.00 4.38 61.47
N THR A 392 20.96 4.50 60.56
CA THR A 392 20.92 5.51 59.49
C THR A 392 21.38 4.96 58.15
N THR A 393 20.90 5.58 57.07
CA THR A 393 21.38 5.32 55.72
C THR A 393 22.58 6.21 55.43
N PHE A 394 23.75 5.59 55.25
CA PHE A 394 24.94 6.27 54.78
C PHE A 394 24.93 6.35 53.26
N VAL A 395 25.03 7.56 52.71
CA VAL A 395 25.16 7.83 51.28
C VAL A 395 26.64 8.11 50.98
N LEU A 396 27.34 7.09 50.47
CA LEU A 396 28.79 7.10 50.34
C LEU A 396 29.18 7.48 48.91
N LYS A 397 29.70 8.71 48.75
CA LYS A 397 30.09 9.26 47.46
C LYS A 397 31.21 8.45 46.82
N LEU A 398 31.04 8.08 45.56
CA LEU A 398 32.11 7.58 44.71
C LEU A 398 33.08 8.71 44.39
N THR A 399 34.38 8.40 44.41
CA THR A 399 35.46 9.35 44.06
C THR A 399 35.29 9.92 42.65
N THR A 400 34.67 9.16 41.74
CA THR A 400 34.24 9.60 40.41
C THR A 400 32.85 9.07 40.14
N ALA A 401 31.94 9.95 39.68
CA ALA A 401 30.60 9.53 39.27
C ALA A 401 30.68 8.61 38.04
N TYR A 402 29.87 7.56 38.01
CA TYR A 402 29.92 6.55 36.96
C TYR A 402 28.67 6.61 36.08
N ALA A 403 28.84 6.80 34.77
CA ALA A 403 27.75 6.73 33.80
C ALA A 403 27.38 5.26 33.54
N ALA A 404 26.36 4.75 34.24
CA ALA A 404 25.95 3.36 34.19
C ALA A 404 24.90 3.11 33.10
N ALA A 405 25.11 2.05 32.30
CA ALA A 405 24.05 1.48 31.47
C ALA A 405 23.05 0.68 32.33
N ALA A 406 21.84 0.44 31.82
CA ALA A 406 20.93 -0.51 32.46
C ALA A 406 21.57 -1.91 32.51
N GLY A 407 21.45 -2.60 33.64
CA GLY A 407 22.10 -3.88 33.90
C GLY A 407 22.29 -4.19 35.38
N ASN A 408 22.93 -5.31 35.67
CA ASN A 408 23.24 -5.71 37.04
C ASN A 408 24.63 -5.23 37.45
N TYR A 409 24.75 -4.73 38.67
CA TYR A 409 25.99 -4.28 39.28
C TYR A 409 26.18 -4.93 40.63
N TRP A 410 27.42 -4.97 41.13
CA TRP A 410 27.68 -5.27 42.54
C TRP A 410 28.11 -3.99 43.25
N VAL A 411 27.35 -3.61 44.28
CA VAL A 411 27.90 -2.77 45.34
C VAL A 411 28.80 -3.65 46.19
N ALA A 412 30.07 -3.25 46.32
CA ALA A 412 31.06 -3.99 47.08
C ALA A 412 31.32 -3.32 48.43
N LEU A 413 31.54 -4.12 49.45
CA LEU A 413 31.83 -3.67 50.81
C LEU A 413 33.06 -4.42 51.34
N LEU A 414 34.14 -3.68 51.61
CA LEU A 414 35.33 -4.16 52.29
C LEU A 414 35.40 -3.50 53.66
N ILE A 415 35.28 -4.31 54.71
CA ILE A 415 35.43 -3.88 56.09
C ILE A 415 36.75 -4.39 56.64
N ASN A 416 37.56 -3.46 57.13
CA ASN A 416 38.80 -3.75 57.82
C ASN A 416 38.77 -3.09 59.19
N GLY A 417 38.96 -3.90 60.24
CA GLY A 417 38.78 -3.49 61.62
C GLY A 417 37.36 -3.00 61.95
N PRO A 418 37.01 -2.95 63.23
CA PRO A 418 37.76 -3.50 64.35
C PRO A 418 37.54 -5.02 64.50
N ASP A 419 38.50 -5.67 65.17
CA ASP A 419 38.47 -7.09 65.53
C ASP A 419 38.24 -7.17 67.06
N PRO A 420 37.28 -7.97 67.59
CA PRO A 420 36.40 -8.94 66.92
C PRO A 420 35.34 -8.32 66.01
N ARG A 421 34.85 -9.11 65.03
CA ARG A 421 33.89 -8.71 63.99
C ARG A 421 32.64 -7.97 64.51
N THR A 422 32.20 -8.29 65.73
CA THR A 422 31.03 -7.68 66.39
C THR A 422 31.29 -6.28 66.94
N ASN A 423 32.52 -5.79 66.86
CA ASN A 423 32.93 -4.52 67.44
C ASN A 423 32.92 -3.38 66.41
N GLY A 424 32.26 -3.51 65.24
CA GLY A 424 32.23 -2.52 64.16
C GLY A 424 30.81 -2.14 63.72
N PRO A 425 30.62 -1.60 62.50
CA PRO A 425 29.28 -1.30 61.98
C PRO A 425 28.52 -2.60 61.68
N GLY A 426 27.30 -2.68 62.20
CA GLY A 426 26.31 -3.70 61.81
C GLY A 426 25.51 -3.22 60.60
N PHE A 427 25.59 -3.93 59.49
CA PHE A 427 24.87 -3.60 58.25
C PHE A 427 23.49 -4.26 58.21
N MET A 428 22.48 -3.55 57.70
CA MET A 428 21.15 -4.11 57.46
C MET A 428 21.21 -5.24 56.44
N VAL A 429 20.30 -6.18 56.60
CA VAL A 429 20.32 -7.50 55.96
C VAL A 429 18.90 -8.02 55.82
N GLY A 430 18.65 -8.90 54.86
CA GLY A 430 17.33 -9.51 54.64
C GLY A 430 16.87 -10.40 55.80
N ALA A 431 15.55 -10.49 56.03
CA ALA A 431 14.96 -11.20 57.17
C ALA A 431 15.35 -12.70 57.31
N SER A 432 15.76 -13.35 56.22
CA SER A 432 16.08 -14.80 56.21
C SER A 432 17.57 -15.13 56.12
N MET A 433 18.46 -14.26 56.63
CA MET A 433 19.90 -14.54 56.61
C MET A 433 20.27 -15.81 57.42
N GLY A 434 21.35 -16.49 57.03
CA GLY A 434 21.92 -17.61 57.80
C GLY A 434 21.28 -18.98 57.60
N SER A 435 20.06 -19.06 57.04
CA SER A 435 19.51 -20.32 56.54
C SER A 435 20.13 -20.65 55.18
N PHE A 436 20.56 -21.90 54.98
CA PHE A 436 21.02 -22.42 53.68
C PHE A 436 20.07 -21.96 52.54
N PRO A 437 20.57 -21.65 51.35
CA PRO A 437 20.71 -20.28 50.82
C PRO A 437 19.49 -19.75 50.06
N GLY A 438 18.42 -19.38 50.78
CA GLY A 438 17.26 -18.70 50.16
C GLY A 438 17.65 -17.38 49.46
N GLY A 439 18.49 -16.57 50.09
CA GLY A 439 18.94 -15.27 49.54
C GLY A 439 19.84 -15.39 48.30
N SER A 440 20.48 -16.54 48.07
CA SER A 440 21.32 -16.79 46.89
C SER A 440 20.62 -17.62 45.80
N ALA A 441 19.31 -17.88 45.94
CA ALA A 441 18.52 -18.60 44.95
C ALA A 441 18.58 -17.93 43.57
N ARG A 442 19.06 -18.68 42.58
CA ARG A 442 19.23 -18.28 41.19
C ARG A 442 19.39 -19.50 40.29
N MET A 443 19.15 -19.34 39.00
CA MET A 443 19.48 -20.37 38.01
C MET A 443 21.00 -20.62 37.95
N PRO A 444 21.46 -21.85 37.67
CA PRO A 444 22.88 -22.12 37.45
C PRO A 444 23.49 -21.17 36.41
N GLY A 445 24.66 -20.61 36.71
CA GLY A 445 25.36 -19.65 35.84
C GLY A 445 24.79 -18.23 35.83
N ALA A 446 23.65 -17.97 36.48
CA ALA A 446 23.10 -16.63 36.59
C ALA A 446 23.86 -15.75 37.59
N PHE A 447 23.62 -14.44 37.48
CA PHE A 447 24.23 -13.41 38.32
C PHE A 447 24.09 -13.70 39.82
N VAL A 448 25.21 -13.63 40.55
CA VAL A 448 25.24 -13.88 42.00
C VAL A 448 24.76 -12.63 42.74
N ARG A 449 23.54 -12.66 43.28
CA ARG A 449 22.95 -11.50 43.99
C ARG A 449 23.65 -11.19 45.31
N HIS A 450 24.01 -12.19 46.09
CA HIS A 450 24.72 -12.00 47.35
C HIS A 450 25.89 -12.98 47.42
N GLY A 451 27.07 -12.46 47.70
CA GLY A 451 28.28 -13.26 47.74
C GLY A 451 29.45 -12.52 48.33
N ARG A 452 30.60 -13.16 48.26
CA ARG A 452 31.89 -12.58 48.60
C ARG A 452 32.97 -13.07 47.66
N LEU A 453 34.06 -12.32 47.60
CA LEU A 453 35.27 -12.82 46.95
C LEU A 453 35.91 -13.93 47.79
N PRO A 454 36.52 -14.95 47.17
CA PRO A 454 37.19 -16.03 47.89
C PRO A 454 38.50 -15.56 48.56
N THR A 455 39.09 -14.49 48.05
CA THR A 455 40.30 -13.87 48.61
C THR A 455 39.98 -13.11 49.90
N THR A 456 40.74 -13.39 50.96
CA THR A 456 40.63 -12.75 52.27
C THR A 456 41.87 -11.88 52.57
N GLY A 457 41.84 -11.09 53.65
CA GLY A 457 42.95 -10.23 54.05
C GLY A 457 43.17 -9.00 53.15
N LEU A 458 42.19 -8.63 52.34
CA LEU A 458 42.29 -7.50 51.41
C LEU A 458 42.29 -6.16 52.17
N THR A 459 43.20 -5.26 51.80
CA THR A 459 43.29 -3.90 52.35
C THR A 459 42.77 -2.82 51.38
N ALA A 460 42.33 -3.23 50.20
CA ALA A 460 41.69 -2.41 49.18
C ALA A 460 40.73 -3.26 48.34
N LEU A 461 39.75 -2.61 47.70
CA LEU A 461 38.90 -3.27 46.71
C LEU A 461 39.74 -3.65 45.47
N PRO A 462 39.65 -4.88 44.94
CA PRO A 462 40.31 -5.25 43.69
C PRO A 462 39.91 -4.35 42.51
N THR A 463 40.76 -4.22 41.49
CA THR A 463 40.38 -3.52 40.25
C THR A 463 39.43 -4.34 39.40
N SER A 464 39.48 -5.67 39.51
CA SER A 464 38.55 -6.60 38.89
C SER A 464 38.57 -7.97 39.59
N PHE A 465 37.56 -8.80 39.31
CA PHE A 465 37.52 -10.21 39.65
C PHE A 465 36.76 -10.99 38.56
N THR A 466 36.88 -12.32 38.57
CA THR A 466 36.11 -13.18 37.65
C THR A 466 34.78 -13.56 38.30
N PRO A 467 33.61 -13.21 37.71
CA PRO A 467 32.31 -13.47 38.35
C PRO A 467 32.04 -14.93 38.75
N SER A 468 32.60 -15.90 38.02
CA SER A 468 32.47 -17.32 38.34
C SER A 468 33.18 -17.74 39.63
N THR A 469 34.09 -16.93 40.17
CA THR A 469 34.80 -17.22 41.42
C THR A 469 34.07 -16.71 42.66
N ILE A 470 32.94 -16.01 42.50
CA ILE A 470 32.18 -15.49 43.64
C ILE A 470 31.66 -16.67 44.46
N VAL A 471 31.95 -16.63 45.76
CA VAL A 471 31.37 -17.55 46.73
C VAL A 471 30.01 -16.98 47.13
N ALA A 472 28.94 -17.69 46.80
CA ALA A 472 27.58 -17.29 47.19
C ALA A 472 27.48 -17.23 48.72
N ASP A 473 26.81 -16.20 49.23
CA ASP A 473 26.73 -15.92 50.67
C ASP A 473 25.26 -15.68 51.07
N ALA A 474 24.89 -16.17 52.27
CA ALA A 474 23.54 -16.06 52.83
C ALA A 474 23.34 -14.77 53.65
N ASN A 475 24.38 -13.95 53.79
CA ASN A 475 24.36 -12.75 54.61
C ASN A 475 23.44 -11.63 54.09
N ALA A 476 23.05 -11.63 52.80
CA ALA A 476 22.01 -10.76 52.22
C ALA A 476 22.06 -9.27 52.67
N ILE A 477 23.25 -8.67 52.71
CA ILE A 477 23.44 -7.25 53.05
C ILE A 477 22.62 -6.37 52.11
N TRP A 478 21.90 -5.40 52.67
CA TRP A 478 21.19 -4.39 51.90
C TRP A 478 22.14 -3.32 51.39
N ALA A 479 22.04 -3.00 50.10
CA ALA A 479 22.74 -1.88 49.50
C ALA A 479 21.86 -1.22 48.42
N ALA A 480 22.15 0.05 48.14
CA ALA A 480 21.52 0.81 47.07
C ALA A 480 22.52 1.73 46.35
N VAL A 481 22.08 2.35 45.26
CA VAL A 481 22.85 3.35 44.50
C VAL A 481 21.99 4.58 44.24
N SER A 482 22.59 5.78 44.19
CA SER A 482 21.91 7.05 43.89
C SER A 482 22.71 7.99 43.00
#